data_AF-A0AA43A4W5-F1
#
_entry.id   AF-A0AA43A4W5-F1
#
_cell.length_a   1.000
_cell.length_b   1.000
_cell.length_c   1.000
_cell.angle_alpha   90.00
_cell.angle_beta   90.00
_cell.angle_gamma   90.00
#
_symmetry.space_group_name_H-M   'P 1'
#
loop_
_entity.id
_entity.type
_entity.pdbx_description
1 polymer ?
#
loop_
_entity_poly.entity_id
_entity_poly.type
_entity_poly.pdbx_seq_one_letter_code
_entity_poly.pdbx_strand_id
1 'polypeptide(L)'
;MSPFPPLLLAFCFLSLFACQQEEPAPSSRTSGIVIASQAYLDNFGEPPQGKAGEAFARVGYFPVRNSPGKVRAFPLFLFSKDGELQQILSRLTGGDLVFIEDSGLYNPFPNDLQVTSASTEKGTQTLSLMTQQSWSEDDKASAGLAIAATVLQFEQTNKVFIMLNGQPLPQMPADGYILDPGTLADVEPPSLVLMAGMWEQGTDNLDELLVEFDRPVKVNNFKLYDSSGKSIEGEYFTSIFQMAVVVLPGDKTLYKEGDVLRAEWDVVDFMGRVNSGSNTLPLRRYEH
;
A
#
# COMPACT_ATOMS: atom_id res chain seq x y z
N MET A 1 54.36 -79.25 -28.51
CA MET A 1 53.16 -78.91 -27.72
C MET A 1 53.10 -77.39 -27.62
N SER A 2 52.21 -76.78 -28.39
CA SER A 2 51.89 -75.35 -28.29
C SER A 2 51.28 -75.04 -26.91
N PRO A 3 51.44 -73.81 -26.44
CA PRO A 3 50.24 -72.99 -26.36
C PRO A 3 50.44 -71.57 -26.91
N PHE A 4 49.35 -71.09 -27.49
CA PHE A 4 49.08 -69.72 -27.93
C PHE A 4 49.22 -68.70 -26.79
N PRO A 5 49.67 -67.47 -27.06
CA PRO A 5 49.16 -66.28 -26.38
C PRO A 5 47.94 -65.71 -27.14
N PRO A 6 46.88 -65.28 -26.44
CA PRO A 6 45.66 -64.77 -27.05
C PRO A 6 45.72 -63.26 -27.32
N LEU A 7 45.01 -62.86 -28.39
CA LEU A 7 44.18 -61.67 -28.55
C LEU A 7 44.65 -60.36 -27.88
N LEU A 8 45.24 -59.47 -28.67
CA LEU A 8 45.24 -58.03 -28.41
C LEU A 8 43.79 -57.52 -28.62
N LEU A 9 43.04 -57.37 -27.54
CA LEU A 9 41.72 -56.73 -27.56
C LEU A 9 41.94 -55.22 -27.56
N ALA A 10 41.75 -54.58 -28.72
CA ALA A 10 41.74 -53.14 -28.86
C ALA A 10 40.56 -52.57 -28.03
N PHE A 11 40.88 -51.96 -26.89
CA PHE A 11 39.90 -51.24 -26.08
C PHE A 11 39.64 -49.88 -26.75
N CYS A 12 38.60 -49.83 -27.58
CA CYS A 12 38.03 -48.57 -28.04
C CYS A 12 37.48 -47.81 -26.83
N PHE A 13 38.20 -46.78 -26.39
CA PHE A 13 37.65 -45.74 -25.52
C PHE A 13 36.57 -44.98 -26.30
N LEU A 14 35.33 -45.43 -26.18
CA LEU A 14 34.14 -44.62 -26.47
C LEU A 14 34.08 -43.53 -25.39
N SER A 15 34.73 -42.41 -25.67
CA SER A 15 34.54 -41.16 -24.95
C SER A 15 33.07 -40.77 -25.07
N LEU A 16 32.30 -41.01 -24.02
CA LEU A 16 30.99 -40.41 -23.81
C LEU A 16 31.19 -38.89 -23.80
N PHE A 17 30.94 -38.24 -24.94
CA PHE A 17 30.61 -36.83 -24.98
C PHE A 17 29.26 -36.67 -24.27
N ALA A 18 29.30 -36.57 -22.94
CA ALA A 18 28.25 -35.89 -22.22
C ALA A 18 28.33 -34.42 -22.63
N CYS A 19 27.52 -34.03 -23.61
CA CYS A 19 27.14 -32.64 -23.77
C CYS A 19 26.49 -32.22 -22.45
N GLN A 20 27.25 -31.56 -21.58
CA GLN A 20 26.66 -30.65 -20.62
C GLN A 20 25.96 -29.58 -21.46
N GLN A 21 24.65 -29.73 -21.61
CA GLN A 21 23.81 -28.57 -21.86
C GLN A 21 24.05 -27.66 -20.66
N GLU A 22 24.87 -26.62 -20.88
CA GLU A 22 24.84 -25.44 -20.03
C GLU A 22 23.38 -25.00 -20.05
N GLU A 23 22.67 -25.24 -18.94
CA GLU A 23 21.44 -24.52 -18.67
C GLU A 23 21.80 -23.04 -18.82
N PRO A 24 21.11 -22.29 -19.70
CA PRO A 24 21.34 -20.87 -19.77
C PRO A 24 21.14 -20.32 -18.37
N ALA A 25 22.16 -19.60 -17.87
CA ALA A 25 22.08 -18.89 -16.60
C ALA A 25 20.70 -18.23 -16.50
N PRO A 26 19.97 -18.38 -15.37
CA PRO A 26 18.62 -17.85 -15.26
C PRO A 26 18.66 -16.40 -15.70
N SER A 27 17.98 -16.14 -16.82
CA SER A 27 17.87 -14.81 -17.39
C SER A 27 17.44 -13.88 -16.27
N SER A 28 18.18 -12.77 -16.13
CA SER A 28 17.93 -11.62 -15.24
C SER A 28 16.60 -11.72 -14.50
N ARG A 29 16.62 -11.97 -13.19
CA ARG A 29 15.41 -11.83 -12.34
C ARG A 29 14.75 -10.51 -12.75
N THR A 30 13.59 -10.60 -13.41
CA THR A 30 12.88 -9.40 -13.88
C THR A 30 12.53 -8.63 -12.63
N SER A 31 13.19 -7.50 -12.40
CA SER A 31 12.88 -6.61 -11.28
C SER A 31 11.40 -6.30 -11.33
N GLY A 32 10.73 -6.36 -10.19
CA GLY A 32 9.33 -5.99 -10.11
C GLY A 32 9.19 -4.51 -10.49
N ILE A 33 8.12 -4.18 -11.21
CA ILE A 33 7.85 -2.81 -11.67
C ILE A 33 6.66 -2.24 -10.90
N VAL A 34 6.80 -1.01 -10.44
CA VAL A 34 5.69 -0.24 -9.86
C VAL A 34 5.39 0.95 -10.77
N ILE A 35 4.21 0.91 -11.39
CA ILE A 35 3.76 1.93 -12.34
C ILE A 35 2.88 2.95 -11.61
N ALA A 36 3.33 4.19 -11.50
CA ALA A 36 2.60 5.27 -10.86
C ALA A 36 1.65 6.01 -11.83
N SER A 37 0.52 6.50 -11.33
CA SER A 37 -0.26 7.54 -12.02
C SER A 37 0.40 8.90 -11.84
N GLN A 38 0.07 9.88 -12.69
CA GLN A 38 0.56 11.24 -12.53
C GLN A 38 0.18 11.84 -11.17
N ALA A 39 -1.07 11.64 -10.73
CA ALA A 39 -1.51 12.08 -9.41
C ALA A 39 -0.69 11.48 -8.26
N TYR A 40 -0.20 10.24 -8.38
CA TYR A 40 0.70 9.65 -7.39
C TYR A 40 2.05 10.37 -7.40
N LEU A 41 2.65 10.52 -8.58
CA LEU A 41 3.95 11.19 -8.74
C LEU A 41 3.93 12.61 -8.18
N ASP A 42 2.86 13.37 -8.46
CA ASP A 42 2.69 14.75 -8.02
C ASP A 42 2.64 14.88 -6.48
N ASN A 43 2.10 13.86 -5.79
CA ASN A 43 1.89 13.88 -4.34
C ASN A 43 2.97 13.15 -3.54
N PHE A 44 3.59 12.11 -4.12
CA PHE A 44 4.44 11.16 -3.40
C PHE A 44 5.77 10.88 -4.08
N GLY A 45 6.01 11.32 -5.32
CA GLY A 45 7.25 11.06 -6.05
C GLY A 45 7.31 9.65 -6.63
N GLU A 46 8.51 9.22 -7.05
CA GLU A 46 8.70 7.89 -7.64
C GLU A 46 8.46 6.77 -6.61
N PRO A 47 7.61 5.77 -6.91
CA PRO A 47 7.38 4.67 -5.98
C PRO A 47 8.61 3.74 -5.92
N PRO A 48 8.84 3.07 -4.78
CA PRO A 48 9.83 2.01 -4.67
C PRO A 48 9.56 0.90 -5.68
N GLN A 49 10.63 0.36 -6.27
CA GLN A 49 10.52 -0.74 -7.24
C GLN A 49 10.56 -2.10 -6.54
N GLY A 50 9.77 -3.04 -7.05
CA GLY A 50 9.61 -4.37 -6.47
C GLY A 50 10.73 -5.33 -6.82
N LYS A 51 10.74 -6.51 -6.20
CA LYS A 51 11.67 -7.61 -6.53
C LYS A 51 11.15 -8.53 -7.64
N ALA A 52 9.82 -8.59 -7.82
CA ALA A 52 9.13 -9.33 -8.88
C ALA A 52 7.70 -8.80 -9.05
N GLY A 53 7.06 -9.13 -10.17
CA GLY A 53 5.66 -8.78 -10.45
C GLY A 53 5.44 -7.34 -10.91
N GLU A 54 4.18 -6.98 -11.07
CA GLU A 54 3.72 -5.64 -11.45
C GLU A 54 2.75 -5.12 -10.38
N ALA A 55 2.94 -3.87 -9.97
CA ALA A 55 2.02 -3.17 -9.10
C ALA A 55 1.76 -1.75 -9.62
N PHE A 56 0.66 -1.15 -9.18
CA PHE A 56 0.19 0.14 -9.63
C PHE A 56 0.05 1.09 -8.46
N ALA A 57 0.84 2.16 -8.45
CA ALA A 57 0.78 3.20 -7.42
C ALA A 57 -0.24 4.27 -7.84
N ARG A 58 -1.27 4.46 -7.01
CA ARG A 58 -2.44 5.31 -7.27
C ARG A 58 -2.76 6.16 -6.04
N VAL A 59 -3.71 7.09 -6.21
CA VAL A 59 -4.16 7.97 -5.13
C VAL A 59 -5.63 7.71 -4.83
N GLY A 60 -5.98 7.60 -3.56
CA GLY A 60 -7.32 7.91 -3.07
C GLY A 60 -7.29 9.25 -2.35
N TYR A 61 -8.37 10.03 -2.37
CA TYR A 61 -8.44 11.28 -1.61
C TYR A 61 -9.35 11.12 -0.39
N PHE A 62 -8.89 11.58 0.76
CA PHE A 62 -9.67 11.57 2.01
C PHE A 62 -9.91 12.98 2.55
N PRO A 63 -11.06 13.23 3.19
CA PRO A 63 -11.33 14.50 3.85
C PRO A 63 -10.36 14.80 5.00
N VAL A 64 -10.16 16.09 5.28
CA VAL A 64 -9.32 16.59 6.38
C VAL A 64 -10.19 17.16 7.51
N ARG A 65 -10.11 16.59 8.72
CA ARG A 65 -11.02 16.86 9.87
C ARG A 65 -11.20 18.34 10.19
N ASN A 66 -10.11 19.13 10.13
CA ASN A 66 -10.10 20.53 10.55
C ASN A 66 -10.10 21.52 9.36
N SER A 67 -10.35 21.02 8.15
CA SER A 67 -10.37 21.83 6.93
C SER A 67 -11.56 21.42 6.05
N PRO A 68 -12.79 21.81 6.41
CA PRO A 68 -13.98 21.52 5.61
C PRO A 68 -13.80 21.95 4.16
N GLY A 69 -14.25 21.12 3.22
CA GLY A 69 -14.06 21.37 1.78
C GLY A 69 -12.67 21.01 1.25
N LYS A 70 -11.76 20.51 2.10
CA LYS A 70 -10.45 20.01 1.68
C LYS A 70 -10.36 18.50 1.74
N VAL A 71 -9.70 17.94 0.75
CA VAL A 71 -9.32 16.53 0.68
C VAL A 71 -7.82 16.41 0.41
N ARG A 72 -7.21 15.33 0.87
CA ARG A 72 -5.78 15.10 0.73
C ARG A 72 -5.50 13.71 0.18
N ALA A 73 -4.47 13.63 -0.66
CA ALA A 73 -4.04 12.39 -1.27
C ALA A 73 -3.57 11.38 -0.23
N PHE A 74 -3.90 10.11 -0.48
CA PHE A 74 -3.49 8.93 0.26
C PHE A 74 -2.99 7.88 -0.74
N PRO A 75 -1.81 7.28 -0.53
CA PRO A 75 -1.22 6.36 -1.49
C PRO A 75 -1.94 5.01 -1.44
N LEU A 76 -2.20 4.44 -2.62
CA LEU A 76 -2.79 3.11 -2.79
C LEU A 76 -1.92 2.28 -3.74
N PHE A 77 -1.68 1.01 -3.39
CA PHE A 77 -0.99 0.06 -4.24
C PHE A 77 -1.96 -1.03 -4.69
N LEU A 78 -2.10 -1.21 -6.00
CA LEU A 78 -2.93 -2.23 -6.61
C LEU A 78 -2.05 -3.28 -7.30
N PHE A 79 -2.54 -4.52 -7.36
CA PHE A 79 -1.83 -5.63 -7.98
C PHE A 79 -2.44 -6.07 -9.32
N SER A 80 -3.43 -5.32 -9.81
CA SER A 80 -4.04 -5.52 -11.13
C SER A 80 -4.50 -4.18 -11.68
N LYS A 81 -4.34 -4.01 -13.01
CA LYS A 81 -4.85 -2.85 -13.75
C LYS A 81 -6.35 -2.96 -14.05
N ASP A 82 -6.87 -4.18 -14.07
CA ASP A 82 -8.25 -4.45 -14.48
C ASP A 82 -9.24 -3.86 -13.47
N GLY A 83 -10.15 -3.01 -13.94
CA GLY A 83 -11.12 -2.36 -13.07
C GLY A 83 -10.51 -1.42 -12.02
N GLU A 84 -9.36 -0.81 -12.32
CA GLU A 84 -8.60 0.06 -11.41
C GLU A 84 -9.45 1.07 -10.63
N LEU A 85 -10.34 1.81 -11.31
CA LEU A 85 -11.21 2.78 -10.64
C LEU A 85 -12.08 2.12 -9.56
N GLN A 86 -12.68 0.97 -9.86
CA GLN A 86 -13.51 0.25 -8.90
C GLN A 86 -12.68 -0.28 -7.74
N GLN A 87 -11.45 -0.75 -7.98
CA GLN A 87 -10.54 -1.17 -6.91
C GLN A 87 -10.21 -0.01 -5.97
N ILE A 88 -9.88 1.17 -6.51
CA ILE A 88 -9.61 2.37 -5.72
C ILE A 88 -10.83 2.77 -4.89
N LEU A 89 -12.02 2.82 -5.52
CA LEU A 89 -13.27 3.18 -4.83
C LEU A 89 -13.59 2.18 -3.71
N SER A 90 -13.46 0.88 -3.95
CA SER A 90 -13.67 -0.15 -2.92
C SER A 90 -12.69 -0.02 -1.75
N ARG A 91 -11.42 0.32 -2.00
CA ARG A 91 -10.45 0.59 -0.93
C ARG A 91 -10.79 1.86 -0.16
N LEU A 92 -11.25 2.90 -0.87
CA LEU A 92 -11.62 4.18 -0.28
C LEU A 92 -12.80 4.02 0.69
N THR A 93 -13.79 3.21 0.33
CA THR A 93 -15.04 3.05 1.10
C THR A 93 -15.08 1.82 2.01
N GLY A 94 -14.13 0.89 1.87
CA GLY A 94 -14.17 -0.42 2.52
C GLY A 94 -13.84 -0.45 4.03
N GLY A 95 -13.31 0.64 4.59
CA GLY A 95 -13.00 0.74 6.02
C GLY A 95 -11.69 0.08 6.46
N ASP A 96 -10.98 -0.62 5.56
CA ASP A 96 -9.72 -1.31 5.87
C ASP A 96 -8.53 -0.36 6.09
N LEU A 97 -8.67 0.90 5.68
CA LEU A 97 -7.61 1.90 5.79
C LEU A 97 -7.54 2.48 7.20
N VAL A 98 -6.35 2.41 7.79
CA VAL A 98 -6.08 2.90 9.15
C VAL A 98 -5.58 4.34 9.07
N PHE A 99 -6.26 5.24 9.78
CA PHE A 99 -5.85 6.63 9.98
C PHE A 99 -5.50 6.85 11.45
N ILE A 100 -4.32 7.41 11.73
CA ILE A 100 -3.99 7.92 13.06
C ILE A 100 -4.66 9.27 13.28
N GLU A 101 -5.01 9.58 14.52
CA GLU A 101 -5.67 10.84 14.90
C GLU A 101 -4.88 12.07 14.41
N ASP A 102 -3.56 12.04 14.60
CA ASP A 102 -2.65 13.14 14.22
C ASP A 102 -2.52 13.33 12.71
N SER A 103 -2.92 12.34 11.90
CA SER A 103 -2.97 12.56 10.45
C SER A 103 -4.01 13.63 10.10
N GLY A 104 -5.08 13.78 10.89
CA GLY A 104 -6.20 14.64 10.52
C GLY A 104 -7.01 14.13 9.32
N LEU A 105 -6.69 12.97 8.72
CA LEU A 105 -7.58 12.28 7.79
C LEU A 105 -8.70 11.58 8.55
N TYR A 106 -9.82 11.37 7.86
CA TYR A 106 -10.88 10.52 8.36
C TYR A 106 -11.66 9.83 7.25
N ASN A 107 -12.33 8.75 7.60
CA ASN A 107 -13.24 8.03 6.71
C ASN A 107 -14.67 8.58 6.88
N PRO A 108 -15.26 9.23 5.85
CA PRO A 108 -16.63 9.75 5.90
C PRO A 108 -17.68 8.71 5.46
N PHE A 109 -17.29 7.49 5.06
CA PHE A 109 -18.15 6.54 4.38
C PHE A 109 -18.86 5.61 5.37
N PRO A 110 -20.17 5.35 5.18
CA PRO A 110 -20.86 4.27 5.88
C PRO A 110 -20.26 2.91 5.54
N ASN A 111 -20.23 2.00 6.52
CA ASN A 111 -19.60 0.68 6.34
C ASN A 111 -20.33 -0.22 5.32
N ASP A 112 -21.59 0.08 4.99
CA ASP A 112 -22.39 -0.67 4.00
C ASP A 112 -22.43 0.02 2.62
N LEU A 113 -21.65 1.10 2.43
CA LEU A 113 -21.68 1.88 1.20
C LEU A 113 -21.21 1.05 0.01
N GLN A 114 -22.09 0.90 -0.97
CA GLN A 114 -21.76 0.31 -2.27
C GLN A 114 -21.60 1.42 -3.30
N VAL A 115 -20.54 1.34 -4.09
CA VAL A 115 -20.24 2.30 -5.16
C VAL A 115 -20.13 1.55 -6.48
N THR A 116 -20.87 2.03 -7.48
CA THR A 116 -20.78 1.56 -8.85
C THR A 116 -20.50 2.74 -9.77
N SER A 117 -19.66 2.53 -10.79
CA SER A 117 -19.31 3.55 -11.78
C SER A 117 -19.87 3.22 -13.15
N ALA A 118 -20.49 4.19 -13.81
CA ALA A 118 -20.90 4.10 -15.20
C ALA A 118 -20.41 5.32 -15.98
N SER A 119 -19.75 5.06 -17.11
CA SER A 119 -19.39 6.11 -18.07
C SER A 119 -20.57 6.34 -19.00
N THR A 120 -21.13 7.55 -18.99
CA THR A 120 -22.34 7.88 -19.77
C THR A 120 -22.01 8.64 -21.05
N GLU A 121 -21.03 9.55 -21.01
CA GLU A 121 -20.63 10.43 -22.12
C GLU A 121 -19.10 10.64 -22.15
N LYS A 122 -18.57 11.22 -23.24
CA LYS A 122 -17.13 11.44 -23.43
C LYS A 122 -16.57 12.36 -22.33
N GLY A 123 -15.97 11.75 -21.32
CA GLY A 123 -15.34 12.43 -20.19
C GLY A 123 -16.22 12.69 -18.98
N THR A 124 -17.45 12.15 -18.95
CA THR A 124 -18.35 12.26 -17.81
C THR A 124 -18.52 10.90 -17.14
N GLN A 125 -18.20 10.82 -15.85
CA GLN A 125 -18.45 9.65 -15.01
C GLN A 125 -19.65 9.88 -14.10
N THR A 126 -20.57 8.91 -14.07
CA THR A 126 -21.67 8.89 -13.11
C THR A 126 -21.44 7.77 -12.11
N LEU A 127 -21.44 8.11 -10.83
CA LEU A 127 -21.33 7.14 -9.74
C LEU A 127 -22.67 6.98 -9.03
N SER A 128 -23.07 5.74 -8.80
CA SER A 128 -24.24 5.40 -7.99
C SER A 128 -23.77 4.83 -6.65
N LEU A 129 -24.18 5.50 -5.59
CA LEU A 129 -23.88 5.20 -4.19
C LEU A 129 -25.15 4.66 -3.55
N MET A 130 -25.04 3.51 -2.88
CA MET A 130 -26.15 2.85 -2.20
C MET A 130 -25.77 2.53 -0.76
N THR A 131 -26.59 2.96 0.20
CA THR A 131 -26.42 2.65 1.63
C THR A 131 -27.78 2.69 2.33
N GLN A 132 -27.96 1.84 3.34
CA GLN A 132 -29.12 1.80 4.22
C GLN A 132 -28.85 2.50 5.57
N GLN A 133 -27.58 2.83 5.86
CA GLN A 133 -27.21 3.52 7.08
C GLN A 133 -27.57 5.01 7.02
N SER A 134 -27.86 5.58 8.19
CA SER A 134 -27.96 7.03 8.35
C SER A 134 -26.59 7.65 8.06
N TRP A 135 -26.56 8.64 7.17
CA TRP A 135 -25.35 9.34 6.77
C TRP A 135 -25.53 10.83 7.02
N SER A 136 -24.62 11.46 7.77
CA SER A 136 -24.69 12.88 8.11
C SER A 136 -24.52 13.75 6.85
N GLU A 137 -25.08 14.96 6.86
CA GLU A 137 -24.95 15.88 5.71
C GLU A 137 -23.49 16.33 5.51
N ASP A 138 -22.75 16.52 6.60
CA ASP A 138 -21.33 16.89 6.54
C ASP A 138 -20.49 15.76 5.95
N ASP A 139 -20.73 14.51 6.36
CA ASP A 139 -19.99 13.36 5.80
C ASP A 139 -20.37 13.10 4.34
N LYS A 140 -21.64 13.28 3.95
CA LYS A 140 -22.05 13.21 2.53
C LYS A 140 -21.28 14.21 1.66
N ALA A 141 -21.11 15.44 2.16
CA ALA A 141 -20.38 16.48 1.45
C ALA A 141 -18.88 16.12 1.30
N SER A 142 -18.26 15.77 2.42
CA SER A 142 -16.86 15.34 2.46
C SER A 142 -16.61 14.11 1.58
N ALA A 143 -17.50 13.13 1.62
CA ALA A 143 -17.46 11.94 0.77
C ALA A 143 -17.62 12.26 -0.71
N GLY A 144 -18.53 13.17 -1.06
CA GLY A 144 -18.71 13.66 -2.43
C GLY A 144 -17.42 14.24 -3.00
N LEU A 145 -16.75 15.11 -2.23
CA LEU A 145 -15.47 15.70 -2.61
C LEU A 145 -14.35 14.65 -2.73
N ALA A 146 -14.24 13.75 -1.75
CA ALA A 146 -13.24 12.68 -1.72
C ALA A 146 -13.36 11.75 -2.93
N ILE A 147 -14.57 11.29 -3.23
CA ILE A 147 -14.86 10.44 -4.39
C ILE A 147 -14.62 11.22 -5.69
N ALA A 148 -15.11 12.45 -5.80
CA ALA A 148 -14.92 13.26 -7.00
C ALA A 148 -13.44 13.49 -7.31
N ALA A 149 -12.64 13.95 -6.34
CA ALA A 149 -11.20 14.15 -6.51
C ALA A 149 -10.48 12.86 -6.91
N THR A 150 -10.89 11.72 -6.33
CA THR A 150 -10.36 10.40 -6.67
C THR A 150 -10.67 10.02 -8.12
N VAL A 151 -11.86 10.30 -8.63
CA VAL A 151 -12.24 9.92 -10.00
C VAL A 151 -11.71 10.93 -11.04
N LEU A 152 -11.63 12.20 -10.69
CA LEU A 152 -11.15 13.28 -11.55
C LEU A 152 -9.62 13.25 -11.76
N GLN A 153 -8.89 12.39 -11.04
CA GLN A 153 -7.45 12.19 -11.28
C GLN A 153 -7.15 11.50 -12.62
N PHE A 154 -8.16 10.86 -13.22
CA PHE A 154 -8.02 10.10 -14.46
C PHE A 154 -8.18 11.03 -15.66
N GLU A 155 -7.19 11.07 -16.55
CA GLU A 155 -7.14 11.98 -17.72
C GLU A 155 -8.38 11.90 -18.62
N GLN A 156 -9.00 10.72 -18.73
CA GLN A 156 -10.20 10.53 -19.51
C GLN A 156 -11.47 11.08 -18.84
N THR A 157 -11.40 11.56 -17.60
CA THR A 157 -12.56 12.04 -16.82
C THR A 157 -12.44 13.53 -16.52
N ASN A 158 -13.35 14.31 -17.09
CA ASN A 158 -13.41 15.76 -16.92
C ASN A 158 -14.48 16.18 -15.90
N LYS A 159 -15.45 15.30 -15.65
CA LYS A 159 -16.65 15.62 -14.87
C LYS A 159 -17.18 14.39 -14.15
N VAL A 160 -17.66 14.58 -12.93
CA VAL A 160 -18.24 13.51 -12.09
C VAL A 160 -19.61 13.90 -11.56
N PHE A 161 -20.61 13.04 -11.77
CA PHE A 161 -21.91 13.08 -11.10
C PHE A 161 -21.99 11.98 -10.07
N ILE A 162 -22.58 12.27 -8.92
CA ILE A 162 -22.71 11.33 -7.80
C ILE A 162 -24.16 11.27 -7.36
N MET A 163 -24.73 10.07 -7.44
CA MET A 163 -26.12 9.79 -7.09
C MET A 163 -26.16 8.91 -5.84
N LEU A 164 -26.70 9.41 -4.73
CA LEU A 164 -26.95 8.66 -3.50
C LEU A 164 -28.40 8.15 -3.50
N ASN A 165 -28.59 6.83 -3.47
CA ASN A 165 -29.89 6.18 -3.48
C ASN A 165 -30.80 6.72 -4.62
N GLY A 166 -30.21 6.94 -5.80
CA GLY A 166 -30.89 7.44 -6.99
C GLY A 166 -31.16 8.95 -7.03
N GLN A 167 -30.74 9.71 -6.01
CA GLN A 167 -30.86 11.17 -5.98
C GLN A 167 -29.48 11.84 -6.02
N PRO A 168 -29.33 13.03 -6.64
CA PRO A 168 -28.08 13.78 -6.58
C PRO A 168 -27.62 14.00 -5.13
N LEU A 169 -26.31 13.96 -4.87
CA LEU A 169 -25.79 14.35 -3.55
C LEU A 169 -26.19 15.81 -3.23
N PRO A 170 -26.61 16.12 -1.98
CA PRO A 170 -27.17 17.44 -1.64
C PRO A 170 -26.26 18.64 -1.96
N GLN A 171 -24.94 18.50 -1.81
CA GLN A 171 -23.97 19.57 -2.05
C GLN A 171 -23.28 19.50 -3.42
N MET A 172 -23.73 18.61 -4.31
CA MET A 172 -23.15 18.48 -5.64
C MET A 172 -23.49 19.71 -6.49
N PRO A 173 -22.52 20.30 -7.21
CA PRO A 173 -22.81 21.35 -8.18
C PRO A 173 -23.79 20.86 -9.24
N ALA A 174 -24.68 21.75 -9.72
CA ALA A 174 -25.69 21.38 -10.72
C ALA A 174 -25.08 20.76 -11.99
N ASP A 175 -23.90 21.24 -12.38
CA ASP A 175 -23.16 20.76 -13.55
C ASP A 175 -22.20 19.60 -13.26
N GLY A 176 -22.28 19.00 -12.07
CA GLY A 176 -21.36 17.96 -11.59
C GLY A 176 -20.04 18.53 -11.03
N TYR A 177 -19.26 17.67 -10.41
CA TYR A 177 -17.93 18.01 -9.93
C TYR A 177 -16.94 18.11 -11.09
N ILE A 178 -16.04 19.08 -11.01
CA ILE A 178 -14.86 19.24 -11.86
C ILE A 178 -13.61 19.30 -10.97
N LEU A 179 -12.44 19.04 -11.55
CA LEU A 179 -11.20 19.11 -10.78
C LEU A 179 -10.94 20.55 -10.35
N ASP A 180 -11.00 20.79 -9.05
CA ASP A 180 -10.62 22.06 -8.44
C ASP A 180 -9.39 21.84 -7.55
N PRO A 181 -8.19 22.28 -8.01
CA PRO A 181 -6.97 22.22 -7.19
C PRO A 181 -7.13 22.92 -5.83
N GLY A 182 -8.03 23.90 -5.73
CA GLY A 182 -8.38 24.59 -4.49
C GLY A 182 -9.06 23.70 -3.46
N THR A 183 -9.53 22.50 -3.80
CA THR A 183 -10.04 21.51 -2.85
C THR A 183 -8.96 20.56 -2.34
N LEU A 184 -7.80 20.53 -2.98
CA LEU A 184 -6.70 19.65 -2.59
C LEU A 184 -5.89 20.32 -1.46
N ALA A 185 -5.68 19.60 -0.37
CA ALA A 185 -4.76 19.98 0.68
C ALA A 185 -3.38 19.35 0.41
N ASP A 186 -2.34 20.07 0.81
CA ASP A 186 -0.97 19.59 0.71
C ASP A 186 -0.79 18.32 1.53
N VAL A 187 0.00 17.42 0.98
CA VAL A 187 0.41 16.22 1.67
C VAL A 187 1.49 16.55 2.70
N GLU A 188 1.15 16.38 3.98
CA GLU A 188 2.02 16.63 5.14
C GLU A 188 3.21 15.65 5.19
N PRO A 189 4.24 15.92 6.03
CA PRO A 189 5.32 14.96 6.26
C PRO A 189 4.83 13.55 6.65
N PRO A 190 5.61 12.49 6.33
CA PRO A 190 5.23 11.11 6.63
C PRO A 190 5.01 10.91 8.13
N SER A 191 4.02 10.09 8.47
CA SER A 191 3.63 9.81 9.86
C SER A 191 3.60 8.32 10.14
N LEU A 192 3.98 7.93 11.36
CA LEU A 192 3.87 6.55 11.83
C LEU A 192 2.40 6.22 12.11
N VAL A 193 1.88 5.18 11.46
CA VAL A 193 0.46 4.81 11.50
C VAL A 193 0.18 3.68 12.49
N LEU A 194 1.05 2.67 12.53
CA LEU A 194 0.75 1.42 13.21
C LEU A 194 2.02 0.74 13.73
N MET A 195 1.90 0.09 14.89
CA MET A 195 2.80 -0.98 15.31
C MET A 195 1.98 -2.26 15.37
N ALA A 196 2.37 -3.23 14.55
CA ALA A 196 1.71 -4.52 14.42
C ALA A 196 2.71 -5.64 14.65
N GLY A 197 2.23 -6.76 15.16
CA GLY A 197 2.93 -8.03 15.06
C GLY A 197 2.20 -8.94 14.10
N MET A 198 2.97 -9.74 13.37
CA MET A 198 2.48 -10.76 12.46
C MET A 198 2.68 -12.12 13.11
N TRP A 199 1.63 -12.92 13.20
CA TRP A 199 1.67 -14.29 13.71
C TRP A 199 1.25 -15.28 12.62
N GLU A 200 1.83 -16.47 12.63
CA GLU A 200 1.30 -17.59 11.85
C GLU A 200 -0.05 -18.02 12.44
N GLN A 201 -1.03 -18.27 11.59
CA GLN A 201 -2.38 -18.63 12.01
C GLN A 201 -2.40 -19.76 13.04
N GLY A 202 -3.06 -19.52 14.18
CA GLY A 202 -3.19 -20.50 15.26
C GLY A 202 -1.94 -20.69 16.14
N THR A 203 -0.95 -19.79 16.03
CA THR A 203 0.27 -19.82 16.85
C THR A 203 0.38 -18.59 17.76
N ASP A 204 1.03 -18.76 18.91
CA ASP A 204 1.36 -17.65 19.84
C ASP A 204 2.74 -17.04 19.57
N ASN A 205 3.52 -17.64 18.66
CA ASN A 205 4.87 -17.18 18.35
C ASN A 205 4.82 -16.06 17.32
N LEU A 206 5.34 -14.90 17.69
CA LEU A 206 5.46 -13.77 16.79
C LEU A 206 6.40 -14.12 15.64
N ASP A 207 6.02 -13.82 14.40
CA ASP A 207 6.91 -13.96 13.27
C ASP A 207 7.78 -12.70 13.09
N GLU A 208 7.14 -11.54 12.95
CA GLU A 208 7.79 -10.24 12.77
C GLU A 208 6.97 -9.09 13.36
N LEU A 209 7.64 -8.00 13.74
CA LEU A 209 7.00 -6.73 14.05
C LEU A 209 7.03 -5.83 12.81
N LEU A 210 5.95 -5.09 12.58
CA LEU A 210 5.80 -4.10 11.54
C LEU A 210 5.57 -2.73 12.19
N VAL A 211 6.39 -1.76 11.83
CA VAL A 211 6.19 -0.35 12.17
C VAL A 211 5.91 0.41 10.90
N GLU A 212 4.63 0.72 10.68
CA GLU A 212 4.12 1.24 9.41
C GLU A 212 4.05 2.77 9.39
N PHE A 213 4.33 3.33 8.22
CA PHE A 213 4.15 4.72 7.86
C PHE A 213 3.01 4.85 6.86
N ASP A 214 2.40 6.02 6.80
CA ASP A 214 1.26 6.31 5.92
C ASP A 214 1.58 6.30 4.41
N ARG A 215 2.86 6.18 4.06
CA ARG A 215 3.38 6.18 2.68
C ARG A 215 4.80 5.59 2.62
N PRO A 216 5.35 5.36 1.42
CA PRO A 216 6.74 4.97 1.26
C PRO A 216 7.73 6.01 1.81
N VAL A 217 8.71 5.56 2.57
CA VAL A 217 9.75 6.41 3.17
C VAL A 217 11.15 5.79 3.03
N LYS A 218 12.16 6.64 3.02
CA LYS A 218 13.55 6.27 3.27
C LYS A 218 13.84 6.49 4.76
N VAL A 219 14.39 5.47 5.40
CA VAL A 219 14.70 5.49 6.83
C VAL A 219 16.16 5.88 7.02
N ASN A 220 16.41 7.03 7.66
CA ASN A 220 17.75 7.49 8.01
C ASN A 220 18.21 6.87 9.33
N ASN A 221 17.31 6.85 10.32
CA ASN A 221 17.53 6.25 11.62
C ASN A 221 16.21 5.68 12.16
N PHE A 222 16.30 4.54 12.85
CA PHE A 222 15.14 3.91 13.47
C PHE A 222 15.57 3.06 14.67
N LYS A 223 14.80 3.14 15.76
CA LYS A 223 14.95 2.29 16.95
C LYS A 223 13.59 1.93 17.51
N LEU A 224 13.46 0.70 17.99
CA LEU A 224 12.27 0.22 18.67
C LEU A 224 12.62 -0.19 20.09
N TYR A 225 11.74 0.16 21.03
CA TYR A 225 11.92 -0.06 22.46
C TYR A 225 10.71 -0.78 23.05
N ASP A 226 10.96 -1.66 24.00
CA ASP A 226 9.92 -2.27 24.83
C ASP A 226 9.41 -1.28 25.90
N SER A 227 8.40 -1.72 26.67
CA SER A 227 7.79 -0.94 27.74
C SER A 227 8.73 -0.60 28.90
N SER A 228 9.87 -1.31 29.03
CA SER A 228 10.91 -1.01 30.01
C SER A 228 11.94 0.02 29.50
N GLY A 229 11.82 0.46 28.25
CA GLY A 229 12.75 1.36 27.59
C GLY A 229 14.00 0.67 27.05
N LYS A 230 14.02 -0.67 27.03
CA LYS A 230 15.13 -1.44 26.44
C LYS A 230 14.95 -1.53 24.93
N SER A 231 16.04 -1.36 24.19
CA SER A 231 16.02 -1.56 22.73
C SER A 231 15.66 -3.00 22.40
N ILE A 232 14.78 -3.19 21.41
CA ILE A 232 14.45 -4.49 20.87
C ILE A 232 15.60 -4.95 19.99
N GLU A 233 16.23 -6.05 20.37
CA GLU A 233 17.31 -6.69 19.61
C GLU A 233 16.73 -7.54 18.47
N GLY A 234 17.40 -7.56 17.32
CA GLY A 234 16.94 -8.29 16.16
C GLY A 234 17.47 -7.72 14.84
N GLU A 235 16.95 -8.24 13.74
CA GLU A 235 17.22 -7.71 12.40
C GLU A 235 16.17 -6.68 11.99
N TYR A 236 16.61 -5.59 11.37
CA TYR A 236 15.75 -4.50 10.91
C TYR A 236 15.92 -4.31 9.41
N PHE A 237 14.82 -4.24 8.69
CA PHE A 237 14.82 -3.92 7.26
C PHE A 237 13.54 -3.18 6.86
N THR A 238 13.56 -2.52 5.71
CA THR A 238 12.36 -1.88 5.16
C THR A 238 11.56 -2.86 4.32
N SER A 239 10.23 -2.81 4.41
CA SER A 239 9.33 -3.58 3.55
C SER A 239 9.51 -3.24 2.07
N ILE A 240 8.98 -4.08 1.17
CA ILE A 240 9.17 -3.95 -0.28
C ILE A 240 8.65 -2.60 -0.81
N PHE A 241 7.49 -2.16 -0.35
CA PHE A 241 6.93 -0.84 -0.68
C PHE A 241 7.48 0.29 0.21
N GLN A 242 8.46 -0.01 1.07
CA GLN A 242 9.11 0.91 1.99
C GLN A 242 8.12 1.71 2.86
N MET A 243 6.95 1.11 3.13
CA MET A 243 5.93 1.68 4.01
C MET A 243 6.06 1.18 5.44
N ALA A 244 6.98 0.25 5.73
CA ALA A 244 7.18 -0.26 7.06
C ALA A 244 8.65 -0.55 7.35
N VAL A 245 9.05 -0.37 8.60
CA VAL A 245 10.22 -1.04 9.16
C VAL A 245 9.77 -2.37 9.73
N VAL A 246 10.33 -3.44 9.20
CA VAL A 246 10.13 -4.81 9.66
C VAL A 246 11.23 -5.15 10.65
N VAL A 247 10.85 -5.71 11.79
CA VAL A 247 11.76 -6.16 12.84
C VAL A 247 11.57 -7.65 13.06
N LEU A 248 12.64 -8.41 12.89
CA LEU A 248 12.71 -9.81 13.29
C LEU A 248 13.36 -9.88 14.68
N PRO A 249 12.57 -9.96 15.76
CA PRO A 249 13.13 -9.93 17.11
C PRO A 249 13.97 -11.17 17.37
N GLY A 250 15.05 -11.01 18.14
CA GLY A 250 15.91 -12.13 18.54
C GLY A 250 15.19 -13.19 19.38
N ASP A 251 14.17 -12.78 20.15
CA ASP A 251 13.28 -13.69 20.88
C ASP A 251 11.82 -13.37 20.52
N LYS A 252 11.22 -14.29 19.76
CA LYS A 252 9.85 -14.22 19.24
C LYS A 252 8.77 -14.50 20.29
N THR A 253 9.14 -14.89 21.51
CA THR A 253 8.19 -15.24 22.59
C THR A 253 7.87 -14.07 23.53
N LEU A 254 8.61 -12.96 23.41
CA LEU A 254 8.53 -11.84 24.35
C LEU A 254 7.37 -10.89 24.13
N TYR A 255 6.86 -10.79 22.90
CA TYR A 255 5.91 -9.74 22.51
C TYR A 255 4.53 -10.34 22.24
N LYS A 256 3.50 -9.67 22.77
CA LYS A 256 2.10 -10.07 22.68
C LYS A 256 1.23 -8.91 22.25
N GLU A 257 0.04 -9.24 21.78
CA GLU A 257 -0.99 -8.23 21.51
C GLU A 257 -1.21 -7.33 22.73
N GLY A 258 -1.31 -6.03 22.49
CA GLY A 258 -1.53 -5.01 23.52
C GLY A 258 -0.25 -4.54 24.21
N ASP A 259 0.90 -5.19 24.01
CA ASP A 259 2.17 -4.70 24.54
C ASP A 259 2.47 -3.31 23.98
N VAL A 260 2.91 -2.41 24.85
CA VAL A 260 3.18 -1.03 24.48
C VAL A 260 4.63 -0.90 24.04
N LEU A 261 4.84 -0.54 22.78
CA LEU A 261 6.15 -0.34 22.18
C LEU A 261 6.37 1.15 21.89
N ARG A 262 7.63 1.59 21.91
CA ARG A 262 8.02 2.94 21.55
C ARG A 262 8.97 2.90 20.36
N ALA A 263 8.61 3.58 19.28
CA ALA A 263 9.50 3.80 18.15
C ALA A 263 10.13 5.19 18.24
N GLU A 264 11.37 5.29 17.78
CA GLU A 264 12.06 6.54 17.46
C GLU A 264 12.47 6.46 15.99
N TRP A 265 12.20 7.50 15.21
CA TRP A 265 12.47 7.50 13.78
C TRP A 265 12.99 8.84 13.27
N ASP A 266 13.72 8.78 12.17
CA ASP A 266 14.05 9.87 11.27
C ASP A 266 13.88 9.33 9.84
N VAL A 267 12.87 9.85 9.14
CA VAL A 267 12.48 9.38 7.82
C VAL A 267 12.26 10.55 6.86
N VAL A 268 12.48 10.30 5.58
CA VAL A 268 12.21 11.22 4.49
C VAL A 268 11.43 10.51 3.40
N ASP A 269 10.37 11.13 2.90
CA ASP A 269 9.63 10.55 1.78
C ASP A 269 10.25 10.91 0.42
N PHE A 270 9.67 10.37 -0.65
CA PHE A 270 10.19 10.55 -2.00
C PHE A 270 9.96 11.94 -2.60
N MET A 271 9.24 12.82 -1.89
CA MET A 271 9.13 14.25 -2.19
C MET A 271 10.13 15.10 -1.38
N GLY A 272 10.93 14.47 -0.50
CA GLY A 272 11.89 15.15 0.36
C GLY A 272 11.28 15.73 1.64
N ARG A 273 10.05 15.38 2.00
CA ARG A 273 9.43 15.80 3.26
C ARG A 273 9.99 14.95 4.39
N VAL A 274 10.51 15.60 5.42
CA VAL A 274 11.20 14.95 6.54
C VAL A 274 10.29 14.92 7.77
N ASN A 275 10.30 13.81 8.48
CA ASN A 275 9.72 13.71 9.81
C ASN A 275 10.66 12.91 10.73
N SER A 276 10.91 13.45 11.92
CA SER A 276 11.61 12.73 12.98
C SER A 276 10.82 12.88 14.26
N GLY A 277 10.83 11.83 15.09
CA GLY A 277 10.00 11.82 16.28
C GLY A 277 10.09 10.51 17.06
N SER A 278 9.25 10.45 18.08
CA SER A 278 9.00 9.24 18.85
C SER A 278 7.53 9.12 19.16
N ASN A 279 7.01 7.90 19.15
CA ASN A 279 5.64 7.62 19.52
C ASN A 279 5.55 6.25 20.18
N THR A 280 4.56 6.11 21.05
CA THR A 280 4.30 4.92 21.84
C THR A 280 2.93 4.39 21.47
N LEU A 281 2.89 3.19 20.89
CA LEU A 281 1.65 2.57 20.41
C LEU A 281 1.51 1.15 20.96
N PRO A 282 0.28 0.68 21.21
CA PRO A 282 0.04 -0.72 21.51
C PRO A 282 0.27 -1.57 20.27
N LEU A 283 0.88 -2.75 20.46
CA LEU A 283 1.11 -3.74 19.43
C LEU A 283 -0.21 -4.40 19.04
N ARG A 284 -0.63 -4.25 17.78
CA ARG A 284 -1.82 -4.93 17.26
C ARG A 284 -1.46 -6.31 16.70
N ARG A 285 -2.36 -7.28 16.88
CA ARG A 285 -2.21 -8.63 16.30
C ARG A 285 -2.81 -8.72 14.91
N TYR A 286 -2.02 -9.23 13.97
CA TYR A 286 -2.47 -9.68 12.66
C TYR A 286 -1.97 -11.11 12.42
N GLU A 287 -2.77 -11.88 11.69
CA GLU A 287 -2.44 -13.25 11.32
C GLU A 287 -2.29 -13.36 9.81
N HIS A 288 -1.32 -14.17 9.36
CA HIS A 288 -1.11 -14.53 7.96
C HIS A 288 -1.20 -16.04 7.74
#